data_AF-A0A9E2VL69-F1
#
_entry.id   AF-A0A9E2VL69-F1
#
_cell.length_a   1.000
_cell.length_b   1.000
_cell.length_c   1.000
_cell.angle_alpha   90.00
_cell.angle_beta   90.00
_cell.angle_gamma   90.00
#
_symmetry.space_group_name_H-M   'P 1'
#
loop_
_entity.id
_entity.type
_entity.pdbx_description
1 polymer ?
#
loop_
_entity_poly.entity_id
_entity_poly.type
_entity_poly.pdbx_seq_one_letter_code
_entity_poly.pdbx_strand_id
1 'polypeptide(L)'
;MPDPLHPALVHFPIVLILLGAAAAIVAACWRGGQVPRFAALLLALGALGAWAAVETGESSGGLLERGSPEMEGLVDAHETWAKRTFALAGVAAVASVAAALAGRCPRLARGVAVMAAIASAAAAYAVYETGQRGGALVYRHAAGVEVLAHPPPGDGDTATHPRTAQNAEGKTKDRDPD
;
A
#
# COMPACT_ATOMS: atom_id res chain seq x y z
N MET A 1 -5.15 -17.20 -1.32
CA MET A 1 -4.78 -16.23 -2.37
C MET A 1 -5.05 -14.85 -1.81
N PRO A 2 -4.15 -13.86 -1.95
CA PRO A 2 -4.45 -12.51 -1.51
C PRO A 2 -5.66 -12.00 -2.30
N ASP A 3 -6.71 -11.54 -1.62
CA ASP A 3 -7.87 -10.98 -2.28
C ASP A 3 -7.48 -9.67 -3.00
N PRO A 4 -7.69 -9.55 -4.33
CA PRO A 4 -7.30 -8.38 -5.12
C PRO A 4 -8.03 -7.08 -4.72
N LEU A 5 -9.01 -7.17 -3.82
CA LEU A 5 -9.75 -6.03 -3.27
C LEU A 5 -8.91 -5.21 -2.28
N HIS A 6 -7.94 -5.83 -1.61
CA HIS A 6 -7.21 -5.18 -0.52
C HIS A 6 -6.28 -4.03 -0.99
N PRO A 7 -5.50 -4.16 -2.09
CA PRO A 7 -4.72 -3.04 -2.64
C PRO A 7 -5.60 -1.92 -3.22
N ALA A 8 -6.76 -2.26 -3.77
CA ALA A 8 -7.67 -1.28 -4.36
C ALA A 8 -8.23 -0.33 -3.30
N LEU A 9 -8.56 -0.85 -2.10
CA LEU A 9 -9.07 -0.05 -0.98
C LEU A 9 -8.07 1.00 -0.47
N VAL A 10 -6.76 0.75 -0.59
CA VAL A 10 -5.71 1.69 -0.17
C VAL A 10 -5.19 2.59 -1.28
N HIS A 11 -5.32 2.20 -2.56
CA HIS A 11 -4.91 3.04 -3.70
C HIS A 11 -6.02 3.99 -4.17
N PHE A 12 -7.28 3.61 -4.01
CA PHE A 12 -8.43 4.44 -4.38
C PHE A 12 -8.44 5.82 -3.67
N PRO A 13 -8.15 5.94 -2.36
CA PRO A 13 -8.08 7.22 -1.66
C PRO A 13 -6.99 8.14 -2.23
N ILE A 14 -5.84 7.58 -2.60
CA ILE A 14 -4.70 8.32 -3.15
C ILE A 14 -5.12 9.07 -4.41
N VAL A 15 -5.70 8.35 -5.38
CA VAL A 15 -6.11 8.95 -6.66
C VAL A 15 -7.19 10.00 -6.46
N LEU A 16 -8.18 9.71 -5.62
CA LEU A 16 -9.28 10.65 -5.34
C LEU A 16 -8.81 11.93 -4.65
N ILE A 17 -7.93 11.82 -3.66
CA ILE A 17 -7.39 13.00 -2.95
C ILE A 17 -6.54 13.85 -3.89
N LEU A 18 -5.66 13.24 -4.70
CA LEU A 18 -4.81 13.98 -5.63
C LEU A 18 -5.63 14.65 -6.74
N LEU A 19 -6.60 13.93 -7.33
CA LEU A 19 -7.47 14.50 -8.35
C LEU A 19 -8.40 15.57 -7.78
N GLY A 20 -8.91 15.35 -6.56
CA GLY A 20 -9.71 16.31 -5.82
C GLY A 20 -8.93 17.58 -5.46
N ALA A 21 -7.66 17.44 -5.07
CA ALA A 21 -6.77 18.57 -4.81
C ALA A 21 -6.49 19.39 -6.07
N ALA A 22 -6.19 18.73 -7.19
CA ALA A 22 -6.05 19.41 -8.48
C ALA A 22 -7.34 20.17 -8.85
N ALA A 23 -8.50 19.55 -8.70
CA ALA A 23 -9.79 20.19 -8.96
C ALA A 23 -10.07 21.38 -8.00
N ALA A 24 -9.70 21.28 -6.72
CA ALA A 24 -9.85 22.37 -5.75
C ALA A 24 -8.93 23.56 -6.08
N ILE A 25 -7.69 23.30 -6.49
CA ILE A 25 -6.75 24.34 -6.95
C ILE A 25 -7.30 25.03 -8.21
N VAL A 26 -7.76 24.25 -9.20
CA VAL A 26 -8.42 24.77 -10.40
C VAL A 26 -9.65 25.60 -10.04
N ALA A 27 -10.48 25.17 -9.08
CA ALA A 27 -11.65 25.91 -8.62
C ALA A 27 -11.29 27.23 -7.90
N ALA A 28 -10.12 27.31 -7.26
CA ALA A 28 -9.63 28.54 -6.66
C ALA A 28 -9.14 29.55 -7.72
N CYS A 29 -8.52 29.07 -8.80
CA CYS A 29 -8.00 29.90 -9.90
C CYS A 29 -9.08 30.31 -10.92
N TRP A 30 -9.96 29.38 -11.30
CA TRP A 30 -11.01 29.58 -12.28
C TRP A 30 -12.40 29.49 -11.65
N ARG A 31 -13.14 30.60 -11.77
CA ARG A 31 -14.54 30.67 -11.32
C ARG A 31 -15.44 30.21 -12.44
N GLY A 32 -15.96 28.99 -12.36
CA GLY A 32 -17.00 28.57 -13.30
C GLY A 32 -17.42 27.12 -13.17
N GLY A 33 -18.69 26.88 -13.47
CA GLY A 33 -19.23 25.55 -13.72
C GLY A 33 -19.32 24.64 -12.50
N GLN A 34 -19.08 23.36 -12.73
CA GLN A 34 -19.28 22.28 -11.77
C GLN A 34 -17.99 21.91 -11.01
N VAL A 35 -16.87 22.60 -11.25
CA VAL A 35 -15.55 22.25 -10.70
C VAL A 35 -15.53 22.22 -9.16
N PRO A 36 -16.08 23.19 -8.42
CA PRO A 36 -16.10 23.13 -6.96
C PRO A 36 -16.91 21.93 -6.42
N ARG A 37 -18.01 21.56 -7.10
CA ARG A 37 -18.82 20.39 -6.74
C ARG A 37 -18.07 19.10 -7.02
N PHE A 38 -17.36 19.05 -8.14
CA PHE A 38 -16.52 17.90 -8.50
C PHE A 38 -15.37 17.71 -7.51
N ALA A 39 -14.66 18.79 -7.15
CA ALA A 39 -13.62 18.77 -6.12
C ALA A 39 -14.18 18.29 -4.76
N ALA A 40 -15.33 18.82 -4.34
CA ALA A 40 -16.00 18.41 -3.12
C ALA A 40 -16.35 16.91 -3.12
N LEU A 41 -16.89 16.39 -4.21
CA LEU A 41 -17.23 14.98 -4.35
C LEU A 41 -15.99 14.10 -4.27
N LEU A 42 -14.94 14.40 -5.04
CA LEU A 42 -13.70 13.62 -5.03
C LEU A 42 -13.03 13.61 -3.66
N LEU A 43 -12.92 14.77 -3.00
CA LEU A 43 -12.29 14.88 -1.68
C LEU A 43 -13.14 14.19 -0.60
N ALA A 44 -14.46 14.23 -0.68
CA ALA A 44 -15.33 13.51 0.25
C ALA A 44 -15.17 11.99 0.11
N LEU A 45 -15.20 11.45 -1.12
CA LEU A 45 -14.94 10.03 -1.35
C LEU A 45 -13.51 9.64 -0.96
N GLY A 46 -12.53 10.51 -1.24
CA GLY A 46 -11.13 10.31 -0.87
C GLY A 46 -10.94 10.25 0.64
N ALA A 47 -11.60 11.13 1.40
CA ALA A 47 -11.57 11.12 2.86
C ALA A 47 -12.22 9.85 3.45
N LEU A 48 -13.37 9.42 2.91
CA LEU A 48 -14.01 8.16 3.30
C LEU A 48 -13.12 6.94 3.00
N GLY A 49 -12.48 6.93 1.84
CA GLY A 49 -11.53 5.89 1.49
C GLY A 49 -10.30 5.90 2.41
N ALA A 50 -9.78 7.07 2.76
CA ALA A 50 -8.64 7.20 3.68
C ALA A 50 -9.00 6.72 5.09
N TRP A 51 -10.22 6.99 5.56
CA TRP A 51 -10.74 6.44 6.80
C TRP A 51 -10.76 4.91 6.78
N ALA A 52 -11.35 4.31 5.74
CA ALA A 52 -11.37 2.87 5.58
C ALA A 52 -9.95 2.25 5.51
N ALA A 53 -9.02 2.92 4.83
CA ALA A 53 -7.62 2.50 4.76
C ALA A 53 -6.94 2.51 6.13
N VAL A 54 -7.15 3.55 6.94
CA VAL A 54 -6.61 3.62 8.32
C VAL A 54 -7.18 2.49 9.18
N GLU A 55 -8.50 2.30 9.16
CA GLU A 55 -9.17 1.27 9.96
C GLU A 55 -8.69 -0.15 9.61
N THR A 56 -8.60 -0.44 8.30
CA THR A 56 -8.10 -1.75 7.83
C THR A 56 -6.61 -1.96 8.12
N GLY A 57 -5.80 -0.90 8.09
CA GLY A 57 -4.39 -0.94 8.46
C GLY A 57 -4.18 -1.28 9.94
N GLU A 58 -4.90 -0.62 10.84
CA GLU A 58 -4.82 -0.86 12.29
C GLU A 58 -5.19 -2.31 12.66
N SER A 59 -6.21 -2.88 11.98
CA SER A 59 -6.59 -4.28 12.19
C SER A 59 -5.50 -5.30 11.81
N SER A 60 -4.54 -4.89 10.97
CA SER A 60 -3.46 -5.73 10.47
C SER A 60 -2.09 -5.45 11.13
N GLY A 61 -1.97 -4.36 11.91
CA GLY A 61 -0.70 -3.88 12.48
C GLY A 61 0.00 -4.88 13.40
N GLY A 62 -0.76 -5.69 14.15
CA GLY A 62 -0.22 -6.71 15.06
C GLY A 62 0.56 -7.86 14.38
N LEU A 63 0.54 -7.96 13.05
CA LEU A 63 1.32 -8.97 12.32
C LEU A 63 2.76 -8.53 12.04
N LEU A 64 3.07 -7.23 12.09
CA LEU A 64 4.37 -6.64 11.72
C LEU A 64 5.28 -6.33 12.93
N GLU A 65 4.78 -6.43 14.17
CA GLU A 65 5.52 -6.23 15.44
C GLU A 65 6.65 -7.26 15.72
N ARG A 66 7.08 -8.02 14.70
CA ARG A 66 8.24 -8.92 14.77
C ARG A 66 9.42 -8.45 13.92
N GLY A 67 9.37 -7.21 13.42
CA GLY A 67 10.41 -6.58 12.62
C GLY A 67 11.58 -6.04 13.44
N SER A 68 12.64 -5.58 12.77
CA SER A 68 13.72 -4.82 13.41
C SER A 68 13.23 -3.45 13.92
N PRO A 69 13.87 -2.82 14.92
CA PRO A 69 13.46 -1.51 15.44
C PRO A 69 13.36 -0.40 14.38
N GLU A 70 14.20 -0.45 13.33
CA GLU A 70 14.13 0.48 12.19
C GLU A 70 12.84 0.31 11.38
N MET A 71 12.37 -0.94 11.24
CA MET A 71 11.14 -1.27 10.52
C MET A 71 9.92 -0.80 11.32
N GLU A 72 9.90 -1.03 12.63
CA GLU A 72 8.84 -0.52 13.52
C GLU A 72 8.72 1.00 13.44
N GLY A 73 9.85 1.72 13.50
CA GLY A 73 9.85 3.18 13.34
C GLY A 73 9.31 3.67 11.99
N LEU A 74 9.52 2.91 10.91
CA LEU A 74 8.95 3.20 9.60
C LEU A 74 7.45 2.91 9.52
N VAL A 75 6.97 1.83 10.17
CA VAL A 75 5.54 1.49 10.28
C VAL A 75 4.82 2.60 11.05
N ASP A 76 5.31 2.97 12.24
CA ASP A 76 4.74 4.03 13.07
C ASP A 76 4.65 5.36 12.30
N ALA A 77 5.72 5.68 11.57
CA ALA A 77 5.75 6.89 10.76
C ALA A 77 4.75 6.81 9.58
N HIS A 78 4.63 5.66 8.91
CA HIS A 78 3.64 5.45 7.85
C HIS A 78 2.21 5.61 8.38
N GLU A 79 1.88 4.97 9.49
CA GLU A 79 0.57 5.07 10.15
C GLU A 79 0.25 6.49 10.60
N THR A 80 1.22 7.18 11.22
CA THR A 80 1.08 8.57 11.63
C THR A 80 0.73 9.46 10.44
N TRP A 81 1.42 9.29 9.31
CA TRP A 81 1.11 10.04 8.10
C TRP A 81 -0.21 9.60 7.46
N ALA A 82 -0.59 8.33 7.51
CA ALA A 82 -1.90 7.86 7.05
C ALA A 82 -3.05 8.53 7.84
N LYS A 83 -2.93 8.63 9.16
CA LYS A 83 -3.88 9.35 10.03
C LYS A 83 -3.94 10.84 9.70
N ARG A 84 -2.78 11.47 9.44
CA ARG A 84 -2.72 12.88 8.97
C ARG A 84 -3.37 13.06 7.61
N THR A 85 -3.16 12.12 6.68
CA THR A 85 -3.80 12.11 5.37
C THR A 85 -5.31 12.06 5.50
N PHE A 86 -5.85 11.17 6.33
CA PHE A 86 -7.28 11.13 6.63
C PHE A 86 -7.80 12.47 7.20
N ALA A 87 -7.15 12.99 8.23
CA ALA A 87 -7.57 14.25 8.86
C ALA A 87 -7.56 15.44 7.88
N LEU A 88 -6.47 15.59 7.11
CA LEU A 88 -6.32 16.67 6.13
C LEU A 88 -7.28 16.51 4.95
N ALA A 89 -7.51 15.28 4.48
CA ALA A 89 -8.51 14.99 3.45
C ALA A 89 -9.93 15.35 3.94
N GLY A 90 -10.25 15.06 5.22
CA GLY A 90 -11.51 15.46 5.84
C GLY A 90 -11.70 16.98 5.89
N VAL A 91 -10.67 17.72 6.32
CA VAL A 91 -10.69 19.19 6.30
C VAL A 91 -10.85 19.73 4.88
N ALA A 92 -10.10 19.18 3.92
CA ALA A 92 -10.20 19.57 2.50
C ALA A 92 -11.59 19.28 1.91
N ALA A 93 -12.21 18.16 2.28
CA ALA A 93 -13.56 17.80 1.87
C ALA A 93 -14.59 18.80 2.41
N VAL A 94 -14.56 19.09 3.71
CA VAL A 94 -15.48 20.07 4.34
C VAL A 94 -15.30 21.45 3.72
N ALA A 95 -14.06 21.91 3.55
CA ALA A 95 -13.77 23.20 2.93
C ALA A 95 -14.26 23.26 1.46
N SER A 96 -14.12 22.16 0.70
CA SER A 96 -14.58 22.08 -0.69
C SER A 96 -16.10 22.05 -0.80
N VAL A 97 -16.79 21.34 0.10
CA VAL A 97 -18.25 21.38 0.19
C VAL A 97 -18.73 22.79 0.52
N ALA A 98 -18.10 23.46 1.49
CA ALA A 98 -18.41 24.84 1.83
C ALA A 98 -18.18 25.79 0.63
N ALA A 99 -17.10 25.61 -0.12
CA ALA A 99 -16.83 26.38 -1.33
C ALA A 99 -17.91 26.18 -2.41
N ALA A 100 -18.37 24.94 -2.58
CA ALA A 100 -19.43 24.59 -3.53
C ALA A 100 -20.79 25.20 -3.16
N LEU A 101 -21.11 25.28 -1.86
CA LEU A 101 -22.35 25.88 -1.36
C LEU A 101 -22.32 27.42 -1.34
N ALA A 102 -21.14 28.01 -1.15
CA ALA A 102 -20.94 29.46 -1.09
C ALA A 102 -21.14 30.19 -2.43
N GLY A 103 -21.44 29.47 -3.53
CA GLY A 103 -21.53 30.02 -4.89
C GLY A 103 -22.48 31.22 -5.08
N ARG A 104 -23.44 31.45 -4.17
CA ARG A 104 -24.32 32.63 -4.19
C ARG A 104 -23.65 33.93 -3.70
N CYS A 105 -22.52 33.84 -2.99
CA CYS A 105 -21.79 34.97 -2.43
C CYS A 105 -20.36 35.03 -2.99
N PRO A 106 -20.08 35.84 -4.03
CA PRO A 106 -18.84 35.71 -4.79
C PRO A 106 -17.55 35.92 -3.97
N ARG A 107 -17.55 36.90 -3.06
CA ARG A 107 -16.39 37.20 -2.19
C ARG A 107 -16.11 36.04 -1.22
N LEU A 108 -17.15 35.54 -0.55
CA LEU A 108 -17.07 34.40 0.35
C LEU A 108 -16.61 33.13 -0.40
N ALA A 109 -17.21 32.84 -1.55
CA ALA A 109 -16.83 31.70 -2.38
C ALA A 109 -15.34 31.72 -2.77
N ARG A 110 -14.75 32.91 -3.01
CA ARG A 110 -13.31 33.01 -3.30
C ARG A 110 -12.47 32.62 -2.08
N GLY A 111 -12.76 33.20 -0.92
CA GLY A 111 -12.02 32.91 0.31
C GLY A 111 -12.08 31.43 0.67
N VAL A 112 -13.28 30.84 0.64
CA VAL A 112 -13.47 29.42 0.97
C VAL A 112 -12.82 28.50 -0.07
N ALA A 113 -12.85 28.84 -1.36
CA ALA A 113 -12.16 28.05 -2.40
C ALA A 113 -10.63 28.06 -2.23
N VAL A 114 -10.04 29.20 -1.86
CA VAL A 114 -8.59 29.28 -1.57
C VAL A 114 -8.25 28.44 -0.34
N MET A 115 -9.06 28.51 0.72
CA MET A 115 -8.88 27.65 1.90
C MET A 115 -8.98 26.17 1.55
N ALA A 116 -9.95 25.80 0.71
CA ALA A 116 -10.11 24.43 0.22
C ALA A 116 -8.89 23.97 -0.59
N ALA A 117 -8.36 24.81 -1.48
CA ALA A 117 -7.16 24.52 -2.25
C ALA A 117 -5.94 24.29 -1.34
N ILE A 118 -5.71 25.16 -0.34
CA ILE A 118 -4.61 25.01 0.62
C ILE A 118 -4.74 23.71 1.42
N ALA A 119 -5.94 23.43 1.96
CA ALA A 119 -6.20 22.20 2.71
C ALA A 119 -5.98 20.96 1.83
N SER A 120 -6.43 21.00 0.58
CA SER A 120 -6.26 19.89 -0.36
C SER A 120 -4.81 19.67 -0.78
N ALA A 121 -4.02 20.74 -0.91
CA ALA A 121 -2.57 20.64 -1.16
C ALA A 121 -1.84 20.03 0.04
N ALA A 122 -2.22 20.40 1.26
CA ALA A 122 -1.70 19.77 2.48
C ALA A 122 -2.07 18.27 2.54
N ALA A 123 -3.29 17.90 2.15
CA ALA A 123 -3.71 16.50 2.05
C ALA A 123 -2.89 15.73 1.00
N ALA A 124 -2.65 16.33 -0.17
CA ALA A 124 -1.81 15.73 -1.22
C ALA A 124 -0.35 15.53 -0.75
N TYR A 125 0.20 16.48 0.00
CA TYR A 125 1.53 16.32 0.60
C TYR A 125 1.56 15.20 1.65
N ALA A 126 0.53 15.09 2.48
CA ALA A 126 0.43 13.99 3.44
C ALA A 126 0.34 12.62 2.73
N VAL A 127 -0.38 12.52 1.62
CA VAL A 127 -0.41 11.31 0.77
C VAL A 127 0.99 10.94 0.29
N TYR A 128 1.78 11.91 -0.19
CA TYR A 128 3.16 11.68 -0.61
C TYR A 128 4.01 11.14 0.55
N GLU A 129 3.91 11.75 1.74
CA GLU A 129 4.65 11.33 2.93
C GLU A 129 4.25 9.92 3.41
N THR A 130 2.95 9.58 3.38
CA THR A 130 2.46 8.22 3.65
C THR A 130 3.06 7.24 2.64
N GLY A 131 3.01 7.57 1.34
CA GLY A 131 3.50 6.73 0.26
C GLY A 131 5.01 6.48 0.29
N GLN A 132 5.82 7.51 0.59
CA GLN A 132 7.28 7.37 0.71
C GLN A 132 7.67 6.33 1.78
N ARG A 133 7.01 6.38 2.94
CA ARG A 133 7.28 5.44 4.05
C ARG A 133 6.75 4.05 3.76
N GLY A 134 5.55 3.96 3.19
CA GLY A 134 4.98 2.68 2.75
C GLY A 134 5.86 1.99 1.70
N GLY A 135 6.35 2.77 0.73
CA GLY A 135 7.32 2.28 -0.25
C GLY A 135 8.62 1.82 0.40
N ALA A 136 9.17 2.56 1.37
CA ALA A 136 10.38 2.16 2.08
C ALA A 136 10.21 0.83 2.84
N LEU A 137 9.04 0.54 3.40
CA LEU A 137 8.74 -0.75 4.04
C LEU A 137 8.82 -1.91 3.03
N VAL A 138 8.23 -1.73 1.84
CA VAL A 138 8.24 -2.76 0.80
C VAL A 138 9.63 -2.92 0.17
N TYR A 139 10.25 -1.81 -0.26
CA TYR A 139 11.49 -1.88 -1.04
C TYR A 139 12.75 -2.16 -0.21
N ARG A 140 12.78 -1.78 1.08
CA ARG A 140 13.96 -1.99 1.93
C ARG A 140 13.83 -3.17 2.88
N HIS A 141 12.61 -3.48 3.31
CA HIS A 141 12.36 -4.50 4.33
C HIS A 141 11.54 -5.69 3.82
N ALA A 142 11.24 -5.73 2.50
CA ALA A 142 10.44 -6.78 1.87
C ALA A 142 9.10 -7.05 2.58
N ALA A 143 8.56 -6.04 3.27
CA ALA A 143 7.32 -6.18 4.02
C ALA A 143 6.18 -6.59 3.07
N GLY A 144 5.55 -7.74 3.35
CA GLY A 144 4.46 -8.28 2.53
C GLY A 144 4.88 -9.10 1.29
N VAL A 145 6.18 -9.41 1.11
CA VAL A 145 6.65 -10.31 0.05
C VAL A 145 6.94 -11.69 0.64
N GLU A 146 6.25 -12.72 0.17
CA GLU A 146 6.64 -14.11 0.43
C GLU A 146 7.97 -14.35 -0.32
N VAL A 147 9.09 -14.37 0.41
CA VAL A 147 10.36 -14.80 -0.17
C VAL A 147 10.21 -16.28 -0.47
N LEU A 148 9.95 -16.63 -1.73
CA LEU A 148 10.09 -18.00 -2.21
C LEU A 148 11.54 -18.40 -1.93
N ALA A 149 11.73 -19.19 -0.87
CA ALA A 149 13.04 -19.76 -0.56
C ALA A 149 13.49 -20.54 -1.78
N HIS A 150 14.53 -20.04 -2.47
CA HIS A 150 15.20 -20.84 -3.48
C HIS A 150 15.79 -22.03 -2.74
N PRO A 151 15.41 -23.29 -3.05
CA PRO A 151 16.08 -24.43 -2.46
C PRO A 151 17.58 -24.29 -2.77
N PRO A 152 18.47 -24.61 -1.82
CA PRO A 152 19.90 -24.54 -2.07
C PRO A 152 20.22 -25.31 -3.36
N PRO A 153 21.18 -24.84 -4.18
CA PRO A 153 21.58 -25.58 -5.37
C PRO A 153 21.90 -26.99 -4.92
N GLY A 154 21.08 -27.95 -5.35
CA GLY A 154 21.22 -29.34 -4.93
C GLY A 154 22.64 -29.76 -5.21
N ASP A 155 23.27 -30.37 -4.22
CA ASP A 155 24.61 -30.95 -4.31
C ASP A 155 24.60 -31.95 -5.48
N GLY A 156 24.92 -31.46 -6.67
CA GLY A 156 25.16 -32.26 -7.85
C GLY A 156 26.51 -32.94 -7.69
N ASP A 157 26.63 -33.86 -6.75
CA ASP A 157 27.60 -34.96 -6.80
C ASP A 157 27.36 -35.93 -5.64
N THR A 158 26.62 -36.99 -5.92
CA THR A 158 26.90 -38.34 -5.38
C THR A 158 26.15 -39.34 -6.24
N ALA A 159 26.68 -39.60 -7.42
CA ALA A 159 26.47 -40.86 -8.10
C ALA A 159 27.12 -41.99 -7.28
N THR A 160 26.50 -42.37 -6.15
CA THR A 160 26.89 -43.59 -5.43
C THR A 160 25.99 -44.72 -5.93
N HIS A 161 26.38 -45.30 -7.05
CA HIS A 161 25.87 -46.60 -7.49
C HIS A 161 26.07 -47.62 -6.35
N PRO A 162 25.03 -48.37 -5.93
CA PRO A 162 25.19 -49.39 -4.90
C PRO A 162 25.99 -50.57 -5.47
N ARG A 163 27.19 -50.84 -4.93
CA ARG A 163 27.85 -52.15 -5.08
C ARG A 163 27.12 -53.15 -4.20
N THR A 164 26.07 -53.74 -4.76
CA THR A 164 25.44 -54.93 -4.18
C THR A 164 26.48 -56.04 -4.12
N ALA A 165 26.82 -56.45 -2.90
CA ALA A 165 27.58 -57.66 -2.63
C ALA A 165 26.77 -58.86 -3.15
N GLN A 166 27.15 -59.38 -4.31
CA GLN A 166 26.70 -60.67 -4.81
C GLN A 166 27.74 -61.71 -4.37
N ASN A 167 27.54 -62.25 -3.17
CA ASN A 167 28.12 -63.52 -2.75
C ASN A 167 27.10 -64.19 -1.82
N ALA A 168 26.25 -65.02 -2.41
CA ALA A 168 25.51 -66.07 -1.71
C ALA A 168 25.50 -67.29 -2.64
N GLU A 169 26.33 -68.26 -2.25
CA GLU A 169 26.16 -69.71 -2.34
C GLU A 169 25.28 -70.30 -3.45
N GLY A 170 25.89 -71.17 -4.26
CA GLY A 170 25.15 -72.13 -5.04
C GLY A 170 25.99 -73.00 -5.95
N LYS A 171 26.36 -74.18 -5.44
CA LYS A 171 26.44 -75.45 -6.19
C LYS A 171 27.80 -75.88 -6.74
N THR A 172 28.45 -76.69 -5.91
CA THR A 172 29.17 -77.91 -6.25
C THR A 172 28.76 -78.56 -7.59
N LYS A 173 29.74 -78.80 -8.48
CA LYS A 173 29.71 -79.93 -9.38
C LYS A 173 31.12 -80.39 -9.77
N ASP A 174 31.41 -81.62 -9.38
CA ASP A 174 32.40 -82.60 -9.83
C ASP A 174 33.58 -82.13 -10.67
N ARG A 175 34.77 -82.33 -10.08
CA ARG A 175 35.89 -82.96 -10.76
C ARG A 175 35.67 -84.46 -10.74
N ASP A 176 35.87 -85.11 -11.88
CA ASP A 176 36.70 -86.32 -11.92
C ASP A 176 37.56 -86.30 -13.20
N PRO A 177 38.75 -86.96 -13.17
CA PRO A 177 39.85 -86.78 -14.12
C PRO A 177 39.86 -87.85 -15.22
N ASP A 178 40.82 -87.71 -16.15
CA ASP A 178 41.37 -88.85 -16.90
C ASP A 178 42.07 -89.86 -15.97
#